data_AF-A0A9N9IBJ3-F1
#
_entry.id   AF-A0A9N9IBJ3-F1
#
_cell.length_a   1.000
_cell.length_b   1.000
_cell.length_c   1.000
_cell.angle_alpha   90.00
_cell.angle_beta   90.00
_cell.angle_gamma   90.00
#
_symmetry.space_group_name_H-M   'P 1'
#
loop_
_entity.id
_entity.type
_entity.pdbx_description
1 polymer ?
#
loop_
_entity_poly.entity_id
_entity_poly.type
_entity_poly.pdbx_seq_one_letter_code
_entity_poly.pdbx_strand_id
1 'polypeptide(L)'
;SFSMSKETSLKSVVTIVDEIFQAYERMRDICKFAAYNRRICDAMIRRVYSVVFKLRDMLKIRINEDNKFYENMKFYIQENHFTTWEFYSYDNYFTMQQLLNNIHDMEKFIDELSHLRTYFTGKSIETTFYELTKAFDMYVKALNVKIDVDVNFEYLLLTMDIKSFEKHFDRFKFALSTM
;
A
#
# COMPACT_ATOMS: atom_id res chain seq x y z
N SER A 1 -4.53 -24.97 21.73
CA SER A 1 -4.97 -23.70 21.13
C SER A 1 -4.23 -22.58 21.85
N PHE A 2 -3.40 -21.81 21.14
CA PHE A 2 -2.72 -20.66 21.73
C PHE A 2 -3.67 -19.47 21.62
N SER A 3 -4.39 -19.13 22.70
CA SER A 3 -5.24 -17.94 22.72
C SER A 3 -4.41 -16.73 23.11
N MET A 4 -4.19 -15.82 22.16
CA MET A 4 -3.54 -14.54 22.44
C MET A 4 -4.44 -13.70 23.37
N SER A 5 -3.86 -13.02 24.36
CA SER A 5 -4.64 -12.14 25.23
C SER A 5 -5.17 -10.93 24.42
N LYS A 6 -6.35 -10.40 24.78
CA LYS A 6 -6.93 -9.22 24.11
C LYS A 6 -5.98 -8.02 24.08
N GLU A 7 -5.23 -7.83 25.16
CA GLU A 7 -4.24 -6.75 25.31
C GLU A 7 -3.05 -6.95 24.35
N THR A 8 -2.61 -8.19 24.19
CA THR A 8 -1.58 -8.58 23.21
C THR A 8 -2.07 -8.37 21.78
N SER A 9 -3.30 -8.79 21.44
CA SER A 9 -3.87 -8.59 20.10
C SER A 9 -3.99 -7.13 19.71
N LEU A 10 -4.45 -6.30 20.64
CA LEU A 10 -4.55 -4.86 20.42
C LEU A 10 -3.17 -4.25 20.14
N LYS A 11 -2.17 -4.56 20.96
CA LYS A 11 -0.81 -4.05 20.80
C LYS A 11 -0.23 -4.44 19.44
N SER A 12 -0.36 -5.70 19.06
CA SER A 12 0.20 -6.21 17.81
C SER A 12 -0.47 -5.59 16.57
N VAL A 13 -1.79 -5.40 16.59
CA VAL A 13 -2.52 -4.73 15.49
C VAL A 13 -2.10 -3.27 15.35
N VAL A 14 -1.98 -2.57 16.47
CA VAL A 14 -1.50 -1.18 16.51
C VAL A 14 -0.10 -1.08 15.89
N THR A 15 0.82 -1.94 16.33
CA THR A 15 2.18 -1.96 15.80
C THR A 15 2.19 -2.13 14.28
N ILE A 16 1.39 -3.05 13.74
CA ILE A 16 1.32 -3.25 12.29
C ILE A 16 0.75 -2.02 11.58
N VAL A 17 -0.27 -1.35 12.11
CA VAL A 17 -0.80 -0.12 11.48
C VAL A 17 0.26 0.98 11.42
N ASP A 18 1.08 1.12 12.46
CA ASP A 18 2.18 2.06 12.46
C ASP A 18 3.27 1.67 11.45
N GLU A 19 3.61 0.39 11.32
CA GLU A 19 4.56 -0.10 10.31
C GLU A 19 4.05 0.13 8.88
N ILE A 20 2.77 -0.13 8.62
CA ILE A 20 2.10 0.17 7.33
C ILE A 20 2.19 1.67 7.05
N PHE A 21 1.94 2.53 8.05
CA PHE A 21 2.07 3.97 7.88
C PHE A 21 3.51 4.39 7.57
N GLN A 22 4.49 3.86 8.28
CA GLN A 22 5.89 4.17 8.02
C GLN A 22 6.31 3.72 6.62
N ALA A 23 5.83 2.56 6.14
CA ALA A 23 6.04 2.13 4.77
C ALA A 23 5.43 3.10 3.76
N TYR A 24 4.19 3.55 3.99
CA TYR A 24 3.57 4.60 3.18
C TYR A 24 4.42 5.88 3.12
N GLU A 25 4.94 6.36 4.26
CA GLU A 25 5.76 7.57 4.28
C GLU A 25 7.05 7.40 3.45
N ARG A 26 7.72 6.25 3.56
CA ARG A 26 8.90 5.94 2.72
C ARG A 26 8.53 5.86 1.24
N MET A 27 7.42 5.20 0.90
CA MET A 27 6.93 5.13 -0.47
C MET A 27 6.63 6.52 -1.05
N ARG A 28 5.98 7.39 -0.26
CA ARG A 28 5.69 8.76 -0.64
C ARG A 28 6.97 9.53 -0.96
N ASP A 29 8.01 9.35 -0.16
CA ASP A 29 9.30 10.01 -0.38
C ASP A 29 9.99 9.50 -1.66
N ILE A 30 10.02 8.18 -1.89
CA ILE A 30 10.51 7.60 -3.16
C ILE A 30 9.77 8.22 -4.36
N CYS A 31 8.44 8.21 -4.35
CA CYS A 31 7.63 8.73 -5.46
C CYS A 31 7.80 10.25 -5.65
N LYS A 32 8.03 11.01 -4.58
CA LYS A 32 8.30 12.45 -4.64
C LYS A 32 9.59 12.77 -5.40
N PHE A 33 10.61 11.93 -5.27
CA PHE A 33 11.92 12.11 -5.91
C PHE A 33 12.10 11.28 -7.19
N ALA A 34 11.09 10.52 -7.61
CA ALA A 34 11.14 9.70 -8.80
C ALA A 34 11.36 10.53 -10.08
N ALA A 35 12.43 10.22 -10.81
CA ALA A 35 12.78 10.91 -12.05
C ALA A 35 11.94 10.42 -13.25
N TYR A 36 11.42 9.20 -13.19
CA TYR A 36 10.60 8.55 -14.22
C TYR A 36 9.41 7.82 -13.59
N ASN A 37 8.45 7.35 -14.40
CA ASN A 37 7.34 6.50 -13.96
C ASN A 37 6.44 7.09 -12.85
N ARG A 38 6.42 8.43 -12.72
CA ARG A 38 5.77 9.12 -11.59
C ARG A 38 4.28 8.81 -11.45
N ARG A 39 3.54 8.58 -12.54
CA ARG A 39 2.10 8.28 -12.42
C ARG A 39 1.83 6.85 -11.96
N ILE A 40 2.67 5.88 -12.35
CA ILE A 40 2.63 4.50 -11.80
C ILE A 40 2.92 4.52 -10.31
N CYS A 41 3.97 5.25 -9.92
CA CYS A 41 4.30 5.56 -8.52
C CYS A 41 3.09 6.18 -7.79
N ASP A 42 2.51 7.27 -8.31
CA ASP A 42 1.39 7.97 -7.69
C ASP A 42 0.13 7.09 -7.55
N ALA A 43 -0.16 6.23 -8.53
CA ALA A 43 -1.26 5.28 -8.44
C ALA A 43 -1.04 4.29 -7.28
N MET A 44 0.16 3.72 -7.18
CA MET A 44 0.49 2.76 -6.14
C MET A 44 0.42 3.39 -4.73
N ILE A 45 0.93 4.61 -4.53
CA ILE A 45 0.87 5.27 -3.21
C ILE A 45 -0.55 5.66 -2.79
N ARG A 46 -1.41 6.06 -3.74
CA ARG A 46 -2.80 6.44 -3.44
C ARG A 46 -3.57 5.27 -2.83
N ARG A 47 -3.33 4.07 -3.37
CA ARG A 47 -3.93 2.83 -2.87
C ARG A 47 -3.48 2.51 -1.45
N VAL A 48 -2.18 2.60 -1.16
CA VAL A 48 -1.64 2.41 0.21
C VAL A 48 -2.17 3.50 1.16
N TYR A 49 -2.20 4.77 0.74
CA TYR A 49 -2.75 5.87 1.51
C TYR A 49 -4.21 5.64 1.93
N SER A 50 -5.07 5.18 1.01
CA SER A 50 -6.47 4.92 1.33
C SER A 50 -6.63 3.88 2.44
N VAL A 51 -5.78 2.86 2.46
CA VAL A 51 -5.79 1.83 3.52
C VAL A 51 -5.27 2.38 4.84
N VAL A 52 -4.14 3.08 4.82
CA VAL A 52 -3.57 3.74 6.01
C VAL A 52 -4.61 4.65 6.67
N PHE A 53 -5.28 5.48 5.88
CA PHE A 53 -6.32 6.38 6.39
C PHE A 53 -7.46 5.60 7.07
N LYS A 54 -7.94 4.52 6.43
CA LYS A 54 -9.04 3.71 6.98
C LYS A 54 -8.65 2.90 8.21
N LEU A 55 -7.48 2.29 8.21
CA LEU A 55 -6.97 1.55 9.37
C LEU A 55 -6.81 2.49 10.57
N ARG A 56 -6.26 3.69 10.36
CA ARG A 56 -6.15 4.70 11.42
C ARG A 56 -7.50 5.21 11.91
N ASP A 57 -8.44 5.47 11.01
CA ASP A 57 -9.81 5.88 11.36
C ASP A 57 -10.54 4.80 12.17
N MET A 58 -10.41 3.52 11.77
CA MET A 58 -10.97 2.37 12.50
C MET A 58 -10.38 2.23 13.91
N LEU A 59 -9.08 2.42 14.03
CA LEU A 59 -8.36 2.43 15.30
C LEU A 59 -8.56 3.76 16.06
N LYS A 60 -9.29 4.73 15.49
CA LYS A 60 -9.49 6.10 16.03
C LYS A 60 -8.17 6.79 16.41
N ILE A 61 -7.13 6.46 15.67
CA ILE A 61 -5.79 7.04 15.80
C ILE A 61 -5.86 8.46 15.26
N ARG A 62 -5.93 9.44 16.15
CA ARG A 62 -5.60 10.83 15.80
C ARG A 62 -4.08 10.95 15.79
N ILE A 63 -3.51 11.54 14.74
CA ILE A 63 -2.10 11.91 14.71
C ILE A 63 -1.92 13.04 15.73
N ASN A 64 -1.63 12.69 16.98
CA ASN A 64 -1.08 13.60 17.97
C ASN A 64 0.34 13.13 18.25
N GLU A 65 1.29 14.06 18.22
CA GLU A 65 2.75 13.81 18.30
C GLU A 65 3.20 13.20 19.65
N ASP A 66 2.29 13.10 20.62
CA ASP A 66 2.55 12.55 21.93
C ASP A 66 2.22 11.05 21.98
N ASN A 67 3.25 10.23 22.20
CA ASN A 67 3.25 8.77 22.40
C ASN A 67 2.36 8.23 23.56
N LYS A 68 1.21 8.84 23.89
CA LYS A 68 0.18 8.35 24.84
C LYS A 68 -0.91 7.50 24.16
N PHE A 69 -0.54 6.87 23.05
CA PHE A 69 -1.43 6.14 22.16
C PHE A 69 -2.13 4.94 22.82
N TYR A 70 -1.37 4.09 23.51
CA TYR A 70 -1.85 2.80 24.02
C TYR A 70 -2.87 2.93 25.16
N GLU A 71 -2.63 3.85 26.10
CA GLU A 71 -3.50 4.07 27.27
C GLU A 71 -4.86 4.67 26.87
N ASN A 72 -4.86 5.62 25.92
CA ASN A 72 -6.09 6.25 25.43
C ASN A 72 -6.98 5.26 24.65
N MET A 73 -6.37 4.32 23.93
CA MET A 73 -7.08 3.33 23.13
C MET A 73 -7.68 2.20 23.98
N LYS A 74 -6.99 1.80 25.06
CA LYS A 74 -7.51 0.83 26.05
C LYS A 74 -8.81 1.32 26.68
N PHE A 75 -8.87 2.60 27.06
CA PHE A 75 -10.07 3.24 27.60
C PHE A 75 -11.21 3.29 26.58
N TYR A 76 -10.91 3.69 25.35
CA TYR A 76 -11.93 3.84 24.29
C TYR A 76 -12.59 2.51 23.87
N ILE A 77 -11.80 1.44 23.78
CA ILE A 77 -12.28 0.10 23.41
C ILE A 77 -13.07 -0.55 24.56
N GLN A 78 -12.73 -0.25 25.81
CA GLN A 78 -13.48 -0.69 26.98
C GLN A 78 -14.88 -0.04 27.06
N GLU A 79 -15.09 1.15 26.51
CA GLU A 79 -16.42 1.79 26.52
C GLU A 79 -17.31 1.44 25.30
N ASN A 80 -16.75 0.93 24.19
CA ASN A 80 -17.47 0.71 22.92
C ASN A 80 -17.52 -0.77 22.50
N HIS A 81 -18.34 -1.53 23.22
CA HIS A 81 -18.15 -2.95 23.56
C HIS A 81 -18.36 -4.06 22.51
N PHE A 82 -18.61 -3.85 21.21
CA PHE A 82 -19.04 -4.99 20.36
C PHE A 82 -18.44 -5.14 18.95
N THR A 83 -18.02 -4.07 18.27
CA THR A 83 -17.55 -4.17 16.85
C THR A 83 -16.03 -4.09 16.68
N THR A 84 -15.30 -3.76 17.73
CA THR A 84 -13.83 -3.55 17.67
C THR A 84 -13.05 -4.82 17.94
N TRP A 85 -13.54 -5.72 18.81
CA TRP A 85 -12.79 -6.94 19.18
C TRP A 85 -12.70 -8.00 18.08
N GLU A 86 -13.69 -8.08 17.21
CA GLU A 86 -13.65 -8.98 16.04
C GLU A 86 -12.54 -8.57 15.07
N PHE A 87 -12.22 -7.27 14.99
CA PHE A 87 -11.09 -6.78 14.20
C PHE A 87 -9.74 -7.25 14.77
N TYR A 88 -9.59 -7.34 16.09
CA TYR A 88 -8.35 -7.80 16.76
C TYR A 88 -8.23 -9.34 16.83
N SER A 89 -8.83 -10.06 15.90
CA SER A 89 -8.70 -11.50 15.78
C SER A 89 -7.30 -11.90 15.27
N TYR A 90 -6.91 -13.15 15.54
CA TYR A 90 -5.67 -13.70 14.99
C TYR A 90 -5.68 -13.70 13.45
N ASP A 91 -6.82 -14.00 12.83
CA ASP A 91 -6.95 -14.05 11.37
C ASP A 91 -6.75 -12.67 10.74
N ASN A 92 -7.30 -11.62 11.36
CA ASN A 92 -7.08 -10.25 10.90
C ASN A 92 -5.63 -9.81 11.15
N TYR A 93 -5.05 -10.15 12.30
CA TYR A 93 -3.63 -9.90 12.55
C TYR A 93 -2.74 -10.53 11.47
N PHE A 94 -2.96 -11.82 11.17
CA PHE A 94 -2.24 -12.52 10.12
C PHE A 94 -2.45 -11.86 8.75
N THR A 95 -3.69 -11.48 8.42
CA THR A 95 -4.01 -10.77 7.17
C THR A 95 -3.31 -9.42 7.09
N MET A 96 -3.20 -8.68 8.20
CA MET A 96 -2.47 -7.42 8.27
C MET A 96 -0.95 -7.61 8.07
N GLN A 97 -0.37 -8.71 8.57
CA GLN A 97 1.04 -9.03 8.29
C GLN A 97 1.25 -9.32 6.79
N GLN A 98 0.34 -10.04 6.16
CA GLN A 98 0.42 -10.29 4.71
C GLN A 98 0.28 -8.99 3.91
N LEU A 99 -0.63 -8.11 4.31
CA LEU A 99 -0.78 -6.78 3.74
C LEU A 99 0.51 -5.96 3.87
N LEU A 100 1.13 -5.93 5.05
CA LEU A 100 2.39 -5.23 5.29
C LEU A 100 3.52 -5.77 4.40
N ASN A 101 3.66 -7.09 4.31
CA ASN A 101 4.66 -7.71 3.43
C ASN A 101 4.45 -7.31 1.97
N ASN A 102 3.19 -7.33 1.50
CA ASN A 102 2.86 -6.91 0.15
C ASN A 102 3.14 -5.41 -0.08
N ILE A 103 2.90 -4.54 0.91
CA ILE A 103 3.28 -3.13 0.86
C ILE A 103 4.79 -2.96 0.75
N HIS A 104 5.58 -3.77 1.45
CA HIS A 104 7.04 -3.74 1.29
C HIS A 104 7.50 -4.19 -0.10
N ASP A 105 6.80 -5.14 -0.73
CA ASP A 105 7.10 -5.51 -2.11
C ASP A 105 6.69 -4.42 -3.10
N MET A 106 5.57 -3.72 -2.84
CA MET A 106 5.19 -2.50 -3.57
C MET A 106 6.24 -1.39 -3.39
N GLU A 107 6.76 -1.19 -2.17
CA GLU A 107 7.84 -0.24 -1.85
C GLU A 107 9.10 -0.52 -2.68
N LYS A 108 9.56 -1.77 -2.74
CA LYS A 108 10.71 -2.15 -3.58
C LYS A 108 10.43 -1.90 -5.06
N PHE A 109 9.24 -2.27 -5.54
CA PHE A 109 8.87 -2.08 -6.93
C PHE A 109 8.86 -0.61 -7.36
N ILE A 110 8.33 0.30 -6.52
CA ILE A 110 8.38 1.73 -6.82
C ILE A 110 9.81 2.29 -6.74
N ASP A 111 10.64 1.77 -5.83
CA ASP A 111 12.04 2.17 -5.72
C ASP A 111 12.80 1.83 -7.00
N GLU A 112 12.64 0.59 -7.50
CA GLU A 112 13.17 0.16 -8.79
C GLU A 112 12.65 1.03 -9.95
N LEU A 113 11.34 1.29 -10.00
CA LEU A 113 10.71 2.17 -11.01
C LEU A 113 11.25 3.60 -11.00
N SER A 114 11.55 4.13 -9.82
CA SER A 114 11.96 5.52 -9.65
C SER A 114 13.34 5.82 -10.27
N HIS A 115 14.19 4.79 -10.36
CA HIS A 115 15.56 4.87 -10.88
C HIS A 115 15.70 4.45 -12.35
N LEU A 116 14.72 3.75 -12.91
CA LEU A 116 14.82 3.17 -14.25
C LEU A 116 14.43 4.16 -15.37
N ARG A 117 15.42 4.56 -16.19
CA ARG A 117 15.26 5.41 -17.39
C ARG A 117 14.52 4.71 -18.53
N THR A 118 14.68 3.40 -18.64
CA THR A 118 14.23 2.56 -19.77
C THR A 118 13.94 1.14 -19.27
N TYR A 119 12.72 0.65 -19.46
CA TYR A 119 12.37 -0.74 -19.19
C TYR A 119 12.53 -1.60 -20.45
N PHE A 120 13.15 -2.77 -20.30
CA PHE A 120 13.38 -3.68 -21.41
C PHE A 120 12.11 -4.41 -21.89
N THR A 121 11.01 -4.43 -21.12
CA THR A 121 9.70 -4.95 -21.57
C THR A 121 8.55 -4.39 -20.72
N GLY A 122 7.76 -3.42 -21.24
CA GLY A 122 6.60 -2.86 -20.50
C GLY A 122 5.59 -3.90 -19.97
N LYS A 123 5.56 -5.09 -20.60
CA LYS A 123 4.74 -6.24 -20.18
C LYS A 123 5.09 -6.79 -18.80
N SER A 124 6.37 -6.73 -18.37
CA SER A 124 6.74 -7.18 -17.02
C SER A 124 6.26 -6.20 -15.95
N ILE A 125 6.34 -4.88 -16.21
CA ILE A 125 5.83 -3.84 -15.29
C ILE A 125 4.33 -4.01 -15.08
N GLU A 126 3.57 -4.15 -16.17
CA GLU A 126 2.12 -4.31 -16.11
C GLU A 126 1.74 -5.54 -15.27
N THR A 127 2.47 -6.65 -15.49
CA THR A 127 2.24 -7.91 -14.78
C THR A 127 2.55 -7.75 -13.30
N THR A 128 3.73 -7.22 -12.94
CA THR A 128 4.14 -7.00 -11.54
C THR A 128 3.20 -6.01 -10.82
N PHE A 129 2.83 -4.89 -11.47
CA PHE A 129 1.87 -3.94 -10.91
C PHE A 129 0.52 -4.62 -10.65
N TYR A 130 -0.01 -5.35 -11.62
CA TYR A 130 -1.28 -6.05 -11.50
C TYR A 130 -1.26 -7.11 -10.40
N GLU A 131 -0.20 -7.92 -10.31
CA GLU A 131 -0.07 -8.95 -9.29
C GLU A 131 0.02 -8.35 -7.87
N LEU A 132 0.84 -7.30 -7.69
CA LEU A 132 1.00 -6.62 -6.41
C LEU A 132 -0.31 -5.97 -5.95
N THR A 133 -0.97 -5.20 -6.82
CA THR A 133 -2.24 -4.53 -6.51
C THR A 133 -3.39 -5.52 -6.29
N LYS A 134 -3.42 -6.63 -7.02
CA LYS A 134 -4.40 -7.70 -6.80
C LYS A 134 -4.23 -8.37 -5.44
N ALA A 135 -2.98 -8.69 -5.05
CA ALA A 135 -2.70 -9.24 -3.73
C ALA A 135 -3.08 -8.25 -2.63
N PHE A 136 -2.71 -6.98 -2.78
CA PHE A 136 -3.12 -5.89 -1.88
C PHE A 136 -4.64 -5.86 -1.67
N ASP A 137 -5.40 -5.82 -2.76
CA ASP A 137 -6.87 -5.74 -2.73
C ASP A 137 -7.51 -6.97 -2.09
N MET A 138 -6.93 -8.15 -2.29
CA MET A 138 -7.36 -9.36 -1.62
C MET A 138 -7.23 -9.25 -0.10
N TYR A 139 -6.11 -8.74 0.41
CA TYR A 139 -5.91 -8.56 1.85
C TYR A 139 -6.81 -7.46 2.43
N VAL A 140 -6.96 -6.33 1.74
CA VAL A 140 -7.86 -5.25 2.14
C VAL A 140 -9.31 -5.75 2.25
N LYS A 141 -9.75 -6.52 1.26
CA LYS A 141 -11.09 -7.14 1.25
C LYS A 141 -11.26 -8.14 2.40
N ALA A 142 -10.23 -8.95 2.68
CA ALA A 142 -10.25 -9.91 3.78
C ALA A 142 -10.36 -9.21 5.16
N LEU A 143 -9.78 -8.02 5.31
CA LEU A 143 -9.94 -7.17 6.50
C LEU A 143 -11.29 -6.44 6.57
N ASN A 144 -12.16 -6.63 5.57
CA ASN A 144 -13.43 -5.89 5.41
C ASN A 144 -13.24 -4.36 5.42
N VAL A 145 -12.09 -3.89 4.93
CA VAL A 145 -11.77 -2.47 4.82
C VAL A 145 -12.28 -1.95 3.47
N LYS A 146 -13.09 -0.89 3.49
CA LYS A 146 -13.51 -0.20 2.26
C LYS A 146 -12.51 0.90 1.91
N ILE A 147 -11.82 0.73 0.79
CA ILE A 147 -10.95 1.75 0.20
C ILE A 147 -11.70 2.58 -0.83
N ASP A 148 -11.35 3.86 -0.94
CA ASP A 148 -11.92 4.77 -1.94
C ASP A 148 -10.85 5.03 -3.00
N VAL A 149 -10.72 4.07 -3.91
CA VAL A 149 -9.72 4.06 -4.97
C VAL A 149 -10.43 3.83 -6.29
N ASP A 150 -10.27 4.76 -7.24
CA ASP A 150 -10.80 4.61 -8.60
C ASP A 150 -9.89 3.67 -9.41
N VAL A 151 -10.26 2.39 -9.41
CA VAL A 151 -9.52 1.32 -10.12
C VAL A 151 -9.44 1.60 -11.62
N ASN A 152 -10.48 2.20 -12.22
CA ASN A 152 -10.47 2.52 -13.65
C ASN A 152 -9.48 3.65 -13.93
N PHE A 153 -9.43 4.66 -13.06
CA PHE A 153 -8.47 5.74 -13.15
C PHE A 153 -7.01 5.24 -12.99
N GLU A 154 -6.74 4.36 -12.02
CA GLU A 154 -5.40 3.76 -11.87
C GLU A 154 -4.99 2.91 -13.07
N TYR A 155 -5.92 2.10 -13.60
CA TYR A 155 -5.68 1.30 -14.81
C TYR A 155 -5.44 2.19 -16.05
N LEU A 156 -6.17 3.30 -16.17
CA LEU A 156 -5.96 4.29 -17.22
C LEU A 156 -4.57 4.94 -17.11
N LEU A 157 -4.14 5.32 -15.91
CA LEU A 157 -2.80 5.87 -15.68
C LEU A 157 -1.69 4.87 -16.05
N LEU A 158 -1.84 3.60 -15.64
CA LEU A 158 -0.93 2.51 -15.99
C LEU A 158 -0.83 2.35 -17.51
N THR A 159 -1.98 2.28 -18.19
CA THR A 159 -2.05 2.11 -19.65
C THR A 159 -1.44 3.29 -20.40
N MET A 160 -1.66 4.52 -19.92
CA MET A 160 -1.09 5.73 -20.52
C MET A 160 0.43 5.76 -20.42
N ASP A 161 0.99 5.36 -19.28
CA ASP A 161 2.43 5.33 -19.09
C ASP A 161 3.07 4.22 -19.93
N ILE A 162 2.51 3.00 -19.93
CA ILE A 162 2.98 1.89 -20.79
C ILE A 162 3.01 2.32 -22.27
N LYS A 163 1.93 2.90 -22.78
CA LYS A 163 1.87 3.39 -24.18
C LYS A 163 2.88 4.50 -24.46
N SER A 164 3.10 5.39 -23.50
CA SER A 164 4.12 6.45 -23.60
C SER A 164 5.52 5.84 -23.70
N PHE A 165 5.80 4.77 -22.96
CA PHE A 165 7.05 4.02 -23.02
C PHE A 165 7.23 3.29 -24.35
N GLU A 166 6.21 2.56 -24.82
CA GLU A 166 6.25 1.85 -26.11
C GLU A 166 6.56 2.80 -27.27
N LYS A 167 5.92 3.97 -27.30
CA LYS A 167 6.17 5.01 -28.32
C LYS A 167 7.60 5.55 -28.27
N HIS A 168 8.18 5.70 -27.08
CA HIS A 168 9.57 6.15 -26.92
C HIS A 168 10.55 5.08 -27.39
N PHE A 169 10.26 3.82 -27.13
CA PHE A 169 11.06 2.68 -27.54
C PHE A 169 11.04 2.47 -29.06
N ASP A 170 9.88 2.61 -29.70
CA ASP A 170 9.76 2.54 -31.17
C ASP A 170 10.53 3.66 -31.87
N ARG A 171 10.49 4.89 -31.33
CA ARG A 171 11.30 6.00 -31.83
C ARG A 171 12.80 5.72 -31.72
N PHE A 172 13.23 5.09 -30.63
CA PHE A 172 14.64 4.74 -30.42
C PHE A 172 15.09 3.62 -31.37
N LYS A 173 14.27 2.59 -31.58
CA LYS A 173 14.51 1.54 -32.59
C LYS A 173 14.59 2.11 -34.00
N PHE A 174 13.66 3.00 -34.36
CA PHE A 174 13.66 3.66 -35.67
C PHE A 174 14.94 4.45 -35.90
N ALA A 175 15.38 5.24 -34.91
CA ALA A 175 16.63 5.99 -34.97
C ALA A 175 17.85 5.07 -35.16
N LEU A 176 17.90 3.92 -34.49
CA LEU A 176 18.98 2.94 -34.69
C LEU A 176 18.95 2.24 -36.04
N SER A 177 17.77 2.02 -36.63
CA SER A 177 17.62 1.40 -37.96
C SER A 177 17.91 2.33 -39.14
N THR A 178 18.10 3.62 -38.86
CA THR A 178 18.35 4.67 -39.85
C THR A 178 19.78 5.26 -39.76
N MET A 179 20.60 4.71 -38.86
CA MET A 179 22.05 4.93 -38.77
C MET A 179 22.81 3.80 -39.48
#